data_AF-A0AAE0PR70-F1
#
_entry.id   AF-A0AAE0PR70-F1
#
_cell.length_a   1.000
_cell.length_b   1.000
_cell.length_c   1.000
_cell.angle_alpha   90.00
_cell.angle_beta   90.00
_cell.angle_gamma   90.00
#
_symmetry.space_group_name_H-M   'P 1'
#
loop_
_entity.id
_entity.type
_entity.pdbx_description
1 polymer ?
#
loop_
_entity_poly.entity_id
_entity_poly.type
_entity_poly.pdbx_seq_one_letter_code
_entity_poly.pdbx_strand_id
1 'polypeptide(L)'
;MGVMPEIAQAVEEMDWLLPTDIQAESIPLILGGGDVLMAAETGSGKTGAFSIPVIQIVYETLKDQEEGKKGRSAVKTGGAVFNKWQMNPYDRSPAFAIGPDGLCCQSREFKEWHGCRSTKAVTKGKYYYEVSCHDQGLCRIGWSTSQASLDLGTDKFGFGFGGTGKKSHNKQFDSYGEEFTMHDTIGCYLDLESGHMSFSKNGNDLGLAFEIPQNVRKQPFFASCVLKNAELKFNFGGEAFKHPPKKGFTALDQAPDGHVVKTTQTGSAPVSQVKASSNSPKALIVEPSKELAEQTLNNINQFKKYVDNPKLQDLLIIGGVAAKEQLSVLESGVDIVVGTPGRLDDLISTGKLDLSQVRFLVLDECDGLLTAGYTDFIMRIYNKVPQVTSDGKRLQVVFCRLLVIVCSATLHSFDVKKLSEKIMHFPTWVDLKGEDSIPETVHHVVVPVNPKSDRVWERLGKNHIRTDEVHAKDNTRPGANTPEMWSEAIKILKGEYTVRAIKEHKMDQAIIFCRTKIDCDNMEQYLIAQGGGPDKKGHQFSCVCLHGDRKPNERKYNLEYFKKKEVRFLICTDVAARGIDVRGVPY
;
A
#
# COMPACT_ATOMS: atom_id res chain seq x y z
N MET A 1 9.97 4.61 18.62
CA MET A 1 8.81 4.28 17.76
C MET A 1 7.90 5.47 17.44
N GLY A 2 7.86 6.54 18.26
CA GLY A 2 6.95 7.69 17.98
C GLY A 2 5.47 7.39 18.27
N VAL A 3 5.22 6.33 19.05
CA VAL A 3 3.89 5.79 19.32
C VAL A 3 3.34 6.38 20.62
N MET A 4 2.02 6.54 20.70
CA MET A 4 1.32 7.03 21.90
C MET A 4 1.59 6.19 23.17
N PRO A 5 1.63 6.80 24.37
CA PRO A 5 1.85 6.09 25.64
C PRO A 5 0.87 4.94 25.90
N GLU A 6 -0.39 5.09 25.52
CA GLU A 6 -1.45 4.10 25.72
C GLU A 6 -1.20 2.84 24.87
N ILE A 7 -0.76 3.04 23.62
CA ILE A 7 -0.40 1.91 22.74
C ILE A 7 0.93 1.31 23.18
N ALA A 8 1.89 2.14 23.63
CA ALA A 8 3.16 1.65 24.17
C ALA A 8 2.95 0.73 25.39
N GLN A 9 2.04 1.10 26.30
CA GLN A 9 1.67 0.25 27.44
C GLN A 9 1.07 -1.09 26.99
N ALA A 10 0.21 -1.09 25.98
CA ALA A 10 -0.37 -2.32 25.44
C ALA A 10 0.72 -3.23 24.83
N VAL A 11 1.67 -2.64 24.11
CA VAL A 11 2.78 -3.35 23.48
C VAL A 11 3.76 -3.89 24.53
N GLU A 12 4.06 -3.14 25.60
CA GLU A 12 4.90 -3.61 26.72
C GLU A 12 4.29 -4.82 27.44
N GLU A 13 2.97 -4.85 27.66
CA GLU A 13 2.27 -6.00 28.26
C GLU A 13 2.27 -7.25 27.37
N MET A 14 2.52 -7.08 26.07
CA MET A 14 2.68 -8.17 25.12
C MET A 14 4.14 -8.66 25.04
N ASP A 15 5.00 -8.24 25.96
CA ASP A 15 6.44 -8.50 26.00
C ASP A 15 7.20 -7.98 24.77
N TRP A 16 6.64 -6.99 24.07
CA TRP A 16 7.29 -6.31 22.93
C TRP A 16 8.13 -5.12 23.41
N LEU A 17 9.19 -5.42 24.15
CA LEU A 17 10.08 -4.41 24.74
C LEU A 17 10.87 -3.60 23.70
N LEU A 18 11.12 -4.20 22.53
CA LEU A 18 11.83 -3.57 21.41
C LEU A 18 11.05 -3.79 20.11
N PRO A 19 10.92 -2.76 19.24
CA PRO A 19 10.35 -2.95 17.92
C PRO A 19 11.19 -3.94 17.11
N THR A 20 10.52 -4.75 16.30
CA THR A 20 11.21 -5.49 15.24
C THR A 20 11.74 -4.53 14.17
N ASP A 21 12.73 -4.95 13.39
CA ASP A 21 13.33 -4.11 12.35
C ASP A 21 12.29 -3.53 11.37
N ILE A 22 11.28 -4.33 11.00
CA ILE A 22 10.20 -3.88 10.09
C ILE A 22 9.32 -2.81 10.75
N GLN A 23 9.10 -2.91 12.05
CA GLN A 23 8.34 -1.92 12.82
C GLN A 23 9.14 -0.64 12.99
N ALA A 24 10.43 -0.74 13.29
CA ALA A 24 11.31 0.41 13.48
C ALA A 24 11.43 1.28 12.22
N GLU A 25 11.51 0.65 11.05
CA GLU A 25 11.57 1.36 9.76
C GLU A 25 10.20 1.84 9.28
N SER A 26 9.17 1.01 9.38
CA SER A 26 7.88 1.29 8.72
C SER A 26 6.96 2.20 9.54
N ILE A 27 6.93 2.06 10.87
CA ILE A 27 6.02 2.84 11.73
C ILE A 27 6.27 4.36 11.56
N PRO A 28 7.51 4.88 11.62
CA PRO A 28 7.77 6.31 11.43
C PRO A 28 7.38 6.81 10.04
N LEU A 29 7.60 6.00 9.00
CA LEU A 29 7.23 6.34 7.62
C LEU A 29 5.71 6.45 7.45
N ILE A 30 4.96 5.54 8.07
CA ILE A 30 3.49 5.56 8.06
C ILE A 30 2.98 6.74 8.90
N LEU A 31 3.51 6.98 10.12
CA LEU A 31 3.11 8.14 10.92
C LEU A 31 3.45 9.48 10.22
N GLY A 32 4.51 9.50 9.40
CA GLY A 32 4.93 10.65 8.60
C GLY A 32 4.04 10.97 7.39
N GLY A 33 2.98 10.20 7.13
CA GLY A 33 2.07 10.44 6.01
C GLY A 33 2.53 9.84 4.66
N GLY A 34 3.58 9.01 4.67
CA GLY A 34 4.11 8.36 3.47
C GLY A 34 3.33 7.11 3.08
N ASP A 35 3.30 6.82 1.77
CA ASP A 35 2.90 5.52 1.27
C ASP A 35 4.08 4.55 1.48
N VAL A 36 3.85 3.35 2.03
CA VAL A 36 4.92 2.41 2.38
C VAL A 36 4.65 1.04 1.78
N LEU A 37 5.68 0.46 1.16
CA LEU A 37 5.74 -0.95 0.73
C LEU A 37 6.66 -1.69 1.68
N MET A 38 6.07 -2.48 2.57
CA MET A 38 6.83 -3.33 3.49
C MET A 38 7.15 -4.67 2.85
N ALA A 39 8.28 -5.26 3.20
CA ALA A 39 8.72 -6.57 2.75
C ALA A 39 9.58 -7.26 3.82
N ALA A 40 8.99 -8.25 4.48
CA ALA A 40 9.67 -9.03 5.51
C ALA A 40 9.05 -10.44 5.63
N GLU A 41 9.74 -11.34 6.34
CA GLU A 41 9.29 -12.73 6.59
C GLU A 41 8.05 -12.79 7.48
N THR A 42 7.33 -13.91 7.50
CA THR A 42 6.21 -14.10 8.45
C THR A 42 6.72 -14.22 9.87
N GLY A 43 5.99 -13.63 10.82
CA GLY A 43 6.44 -13.53 12.21
C GLY A 43 7.38 -12.36 12.51
N SER A 44 7.80 -11.58 11.50
CA SER A 44 8.63 -10.37 11.67
C SER A 44 7.89 -9.17 12.30
N GLY A 45 6.59 -9.31 12.62
CA GLY A 45 5.83 -8.25 13.28
C GLY A 45 5.15 -7.23 12.35
N LYS A 46 5.00 -7.56 11.06
CA LYS A 46 4.36 -6.69 10.03
C LYS A 46 2.95 -6.24 10.40
N THR A 47 2.14 -7.13 10.97
CA THR A 47 0.79 -6.79 11.42
C THR A 47 0.81 -5.65 12.43
N GLY A 48 1.78 -5.66 13.36
CA GLY A 48 2.03 -4.53 14.27
C GLY A 48 2.52 -3.28 13.55
N ALA A 49 3.39 -3.44 12.54
CA ALA A 49 3.99 -2.35 11.79
C ALA A 49 2.97 -1.44 11.06
N PHE A 50 1.84 -1.98 10.56
CA PHE A 50 0.74 -1.15 10.07
C PHE A 50 -0.39 -0.90 11.08
N SER A 51 -0.70 -1.87 11.95
CA SER A 51 -1.87 -1.73 12.84
C SER A 51 -1.66 -0.63 13.88
N ILE A 52 -0.46 -0.54 14.46
CA ILE A 52 -0.11 0.47 15.46
C ILE A 52 -0.29 1.90 14.91
N PRO A 53 0.34 2.28 13.78
CA PRO A 53 0.17 3.63 13.25
C PRO A 53 -1.26 3.89 12.74
N VAL A 54 -1.97 2.89 12.20
CA VAL A 54 -3.39 3.05 11.83
C VAL A 54 -4.25 3.38 13.04
N ILE A 55 -4.10 2.66 14.15
CA ILE A 55 -4.83 2.91 15.40
C ILE A 55 -4.56 4.34 15.88
N GLN A 56 -3.29 4.73 15.94
CA GLN A 56 -2.88 6.05 16.41
C GLN A 56 -3.48 7.17 15.55
N ILE A 57 -3.35 7.09 14.22
CA ILE A 57 -3.81 8.18 13.34
C ILE A 57 -5.35 8.26 13.34
N VAL A 58 -6.05 7.13 13.38
CA VAL A 58 -7.52 7.11 13.49
C VAL A 58 -7.95 7.73 14.81
N TYR A 59 -7.29 7.37 15.91
CA TYR A 59 -7.55 7.94 17.24
C TYR A 59 -7.31 9.45 17.28
N GLU A 60 -6.14 9.92 16.84
CA GLU A 60 -5.80 11.35 16.77
C GLU A 60 -6.82 12.11 15.91
N THR A 61 -7.23 11.53 14.78
CA THR A 61 -8.27 12.12 13.92
C THR A 61 -9.62 12.25 14.64
N LEU A 62 -10.02 11.26 15.44
CA LEU A 62 -11.27 11.34 16.20
C LEU A 62 -11.17 12.36 17.35
N LYS A 63 -10.02 12.40 18.03
CA LYS A 63 -9.77 13.33 19.12
C LYS A 63 -9.78 14.78 18.64
N ASP A 64 -9.14 15.07 17.50
CA ASP A 64 -9.20 16.38 16.84
C ASP A 64 -10.65 16.79 16.50
N GLN A 65 -11.48 15.83 16.09
CA GLN A 65 -12.90 16.05 15.79
C GLN A 65 -13.75 16.31 17.04
N GLU A 66 -13.39 15.76 18.20
CA GLU A 66 -14.07 16.02 19.48
C GLU A 66 -13.60 17.33 20.14
N GLU A 67 -12.30 17.60 20.14
CA GLU A 67 -11.72 18.82 20.69
C GLU A 67 -12.13 20.07 19.87
N GLY A 68 -12.22 19.92 18.55
CA GLY A 68 -12.78 20.95 17.64
C GLY A 68 -14.25 21.31 17.90
N LYS A 69 -15.01 20.52 18.69
CA LYS A 69 -16.41 20.84 19.07
C LYS A 69 -16.53 21.71 20.33
N LYS A 70 -15.50 21.79 21.19
CA LYS A 70 -15.56 22.54 22.47
C LYS A 70 -15.18 24.01 22.36
N GLY A 71 -14.51 24.44 21.29
CA GLY A 71 -14.23 25.84 20.99
C GLY A 71 -15.09 26.36 19.84
N ARG A 72 -16.22 27.03 20.13
CA ARG A 72 -16.99 27.71 19.07
C ARG A 72 -16.20 28.91 18.53
N SER A 73 -15.49 28.67 17.44
CA SER A 73 -15.61 29.49 16.24
C SER A 73 -15.74 28.53 15.08
N ALA A 74 -16.82 28.63 14.31
CA ALA A 74 -17.00 27.84 13.12
C ALA A 74 -15.78 28.04 12.20
N VAL A 75 -14.82 27.12 12.24
CA VAL A 75 -13.79 27.04 11.21
C VAL A 75 -14.53 26.58 9.96
N LYS A 76 -14.89 27.55 9.12
CA LYS A 76 -15.34 27.30 7.75
C LYS A 76 -14.21 26.54 7.05
N THR A 77 -14.29 25.22 6.99
CA THR A 77 -13.30 24.29 6.41
C THR A 77 -13.20 24.36 4.88
N GLY A 78 -13.76 25.40 4.26
CA GLY A 78 -13.42 25.81 2.90
C GLY A 78 -12.64 27.14 2.83
N GLY A 79 -12.35 27.80 3.96
CA GLY A 79 -11.74 29.14 3.96
C GLY A 79 -10.21 29.14 4.04
N ALA A 80 -9.61 28.24 4.82
CA ALA A 80 -8.18 28.31 5.16
C ALA A 80 -7.25 28.08 3.95
N VAL A 81 -7.59 27.12 3.07
CA VAL A 81 -6.80 26.79 1.86
C VAL A 81 -6.74 27.97 0.88
N PHE A 82 -7.80 28.79 0.78
CA PHE A 82 -7.83 29.97 -0.10
C PHE A 82 -7.44 31.27 0.61
N ASN A 83 -7.14 31.21 1.91
CA ASN A 83 -6.70 32.37 2.67
C ASN A 83 -5.19 32.57 2.63
N LYS A 84 -4.40 31.52 2.34
CA LYS A 84 -2.95 31.59 2.16
C LYS A 84 -2.56 31.53 0.68
N TRP A 85 -1.45 32.16 0.30
CA TRP A 85 -0.83 31.99 -1.02
C TRP A 85 -0.15 30.62 -1.11
N GLN A 86 -0.71 29.76 -1.95
CA GLN A 86 -0.23 28.40 -2.19
C GLN A 86 -0.74 27.89 -3.54
N MET A 87 -0.27 26.72 -3.96
CA MET A 87 -0.75 26.03 -5.16
C MET A 87 -2.11 25.38 -4.89
N ASN A 88 -3.03 25.44 -5.85
CA ASN A 88 -4.43 25.06 -5.64
C ASN A 88 -4.64 23.56 -5.88
N PRO A 89 -4.97 22.77 -4.85
CA PRO A 89 -5.19 21.32 -5.00
C PRO A 89 -6.42 20.96 -5.83
N TYR A 90 -7.32 21.92 -6.06
CA TYR A 90 -8.56 21.74 -6.83
C TYR A 90 -8.45 22.20 -8.29
N ASP A 91 -7.37 22.92 -8.63
CA ASP A 91 -7.13 23.46 -9.97
C ASP A 91 -5.79 22.93 -10.48
N ARG A 92 -5.77 21.61 -10.68
CA ARG A 92 -4.60 20.82 -11.05
C ARG A 92 -4.95 19.66 -11.96
N SER A 93 -3.98 19.18 -12.75
CA SER A 93 -4.12 17.95 -13.52
C SER A 93 -4.03 16.71 -12.61
N PRO A 94 -4.59 15.54 -13.02
CA PRO A 94 -4.70 14.36 -12.14
C PRO A 94 -3.38 13.88 -11.52
N ALA A 95 -2.30 13.83 -12.32
CA ALA A 95 -0.97 13.39 -11.89
C ALA A 95 -0.04 14.55 -11.45
N PHE A 96 -0.64 15.69 -11.07
CA PHE A 96 0.07 16.80 -10.44
C PHE A 96 -0.05 16.71 -8.92
N ALA A 97 1.06 16.65 -8.20
CA ALA A 97 1.06 16.57 -6.75
C ALA A 97 1.54 17.87 -6.11
N ILE A 98 0.94 18.22 -4.97
CA ILE A 98 1.30 19.38 -4.16
C ILE A 98 1.66 18.87 -2.77
N GLY A 99 2.78 19.34 -2.24
CA GLY A 99 3.28 19.00 -0.91
C GLY A 99 2.40 19.56 0.21
N PRO A 100 2.56 19.06 1.45
CA PRO A 100 1.77 19.50 2.60
C PRO A 100 1.90 20.99 2.92
N ASP A 101 3.01 21.61 2.53
CA ASP A 101 3.27 23.04 2.68
C ASP A 101 2.49 23.91 1.69
N GLY A 102 1.88 23.29 0.66
CA GLY A 102 1.18 23.97 -0.43
C GLY A 102 2.11 24.64 -1.46
N LEU A 103 3.42 24.49 -1.31
CA LEU A 103 4.44 25.22 -2.06
C LEU A 103 5.33 24.31 -2.89
N CYS A 104 5.56 23.07 -2.45
CA CYS A 104 6.27 22.08 -3.24
C CYS A 104 5.33 21.41 -4.24
N CYS A 105 5.72 21.32 -5.50
CA CYS A 105 4.94 20.77 -6.60
C CYS A 105 5.76 19.75 -7.37
N GLN A 106 5.17 18.60 -7.69
CA GLN A 106 5.85 17.58 -8.49
C GLN A 106 4.92 16.88 -9.46
N SER A 107 5.49 16.37 -10.55
CA SER A 107 4.87 15.38 -11.41
C SER A 107 5.93 14.37 -11.82
N ARG A 108 5.63 13.06 -11.71
CA ARG A 108 6.53 11.95 -12.06
C ARG A 108 6.17 11.31 -13.40
N GLU A 109 5.32 11.96 -14.19
CA GLU A 109 4.90 11.46 -15.49
C GLU A 109 5.94 11.76 -16.58
N PHE A 110 6.32 10.72 -17.32
CA PHE A 110 7.36 10.79 -18.36
C PHE A 110 6.81 11.15 -19.73
N LYS A 111 5.50 11.01 -19.95
CA LYS A 111 4.87 11.20 -21.27
C LYS A 111 4.06 12.48 -21.33
N GLU A 112 3.19 12.70 -20.36
CA GLU A 112 2.23 13.79 -20.34
C GLU A 112 2.71 14.97 -19.49
N TRP A 113 2.10 16.13 -19.74
CA TRP A 113 2.33 17.35 -19.01
C TRP A 113 1.19 17.57 -18.03
N HIS A 114 1.52 17.87 -16.78
CA HIS A 114 0.53 18.12 -15.74
C HIS A 114 0.79 19.47 -15.11
N GLY A 115 -0.25 20.27 -14.90
CA GLY A 115 -0.08 21.62 -14.35
C GLY A 115 -1.08 21.97 -13.28
N CYS A 116 -0.81 23.12 -12.66
CA CYS A 116 -1.57 23.64 -11.53
C CYS A 116 -1.46 25.17 -11.48
N ARG A 117 -2.47 25.81 -10.88
CA ARG A 117 -2.54 27.26 -10.62
C ARG A 117 -2.54 27.56 -9.12
N SER A 118 -2.18 28.77 -8.75
CA SER A 118 -2.25 29.25 -7.36
C SER A 118 -3.69 29.44 -6.86
N THR A 119 -3.89 29.45 -5.55
CA THR A 119 -5.20 29.69 -4.90
C THR A 119 -5.72 31.12 -5.05
N LYS A 120 -4.81 32.07 -5.29
CA LYS A 120 -5.06 33.50 -5.45
C LYS A 120 -4.42 34.00 -6.73
N ALA A 121 -5.01 35.06 -7.28
CA ALA A 121 -4.53 35.81 -8.42
C ALA A 121 -4.39 37.29 -8.09
N VAL A 122 -3.61 37.99 -8.89
CA VAL A 122 -3.47 39.45 -8.84
C VAL A 122 -4.11 40.11 -10.06
N THR A 123 -4.63 41.32 -9.87
CA THR A 123 -5.35 42.07 -10.92
C THR A 123 -4.76 43.43 -11.24
N LYS A 124 -3.98 44.03 -10.34
CA LYS A 124 -3.37 45.36 -10.51
C LYS A 124 -2.06 45.49 -9.74
N GLY A 125 -1.09 46.22 -10.27
CA GLY A 125 0.22 46.46 -9.64
C GLY A 125 1.34 45.60 -10.21
N LYS A 126 2.47 45.54 -9.49
CA LYS A 126 3.70 44.84 -9.90
C LYS A 126 4.07 43.76 -8.88
N TYR A 127 4.12 42.51 -9.33
CA TYR A 127 4.30 41.37 -8.44
C TYR A 127 5.42 40.43 -8.85
N TYR A 128 5.92 39.73 -7.85
CA TYR A 128 7.04 38.82 -7.95
C TYR A 128 6.84 37.57 -7.10
N TYR A 129 7.31 36.44 -7.61
CA TYR A 129 7.52 35.22 -6.84
C TYR A 129 8.72 34.43 -7.38
N GLU A 130 9.27 33.55 -6.55
CA GLU A 130 10.37 32.66 -6.91
C GLU A 130 9.95 31.22 -7.00
N VAL A 131 10.64 30.47 -7.84
CA VAL A 131 10.53 29.02 -7.93
C VAL A 131 11.90 28.41 -7.98
N SER A 132 12.20 27.50 -7.05
CA SER A 132 13.43 26.70 -7.05
C SER A 132 13.17 25.37 -7.75
N CYS A 133 14.06 24.98 -8.67
CA CYS A 133 14.02 23.70 -9.35
C CYS A 133 14.79 22.65 -8.54
N HIS A 134 14.13 21.54 -8.20
CA HIS A 134 14.73 20.47 -7.37
C HIS A 134 15.06 19.20 -8.17
N ASP A 135 14.71 19.16 -9.46
CA ASP A 135 14.85 17.96 -10.29
C ASP A 135 15.25 18.33 -11.73
N GLN A 136 15.75 17.34 -12.48
CA GLN A 136 16.24 17.47 -13.86
C GLN A 136 15.14 17.36 -14.93
N GLY A 137 13.89 17.15 -14.53
CA GLY A 137 12.77 17.06 -15.46
C GLY A 137 12.46 18.34 -16.22
N LEU A 138 11.47 18.24 -17.10
CA LEU A 138 11.00 19.39 -17.86
C LEU A 138 9.89 20.12 -17.10
N CYS A 139 10.02 21.43 -16.98
CA CYS A 139 9.00 22.29 -16.40
C CYS A 139 8.78 23.55 -17.23
N ARG A 140 7.58 24.14 -17.12
CA ARG A 140 7.32 25.53 -17.50
C ARG A 140 6.64 26.24 -16.33
N ILE A 141 7.07 27.46 -16.07
CA ILE A 141 6.64 28.29 -14.94
C ILE A 141 6.20 29.64 -15.49
N GLY A 142 5.18 30.26 -14.90
CA GLY A 142 4.80 31.61 -15.27
C GLY A 142 3.41 31.96 -14.77
N TRP A 143 2.61 32.58 -15.62
CA TRP A 143 1.32 33.08 -15.21
C TRP A 143 0.23 32.70 -16.18
N SER A 144 -0.96 32.51 -15.65
CA SER A 144 -2.12 32.24 -16.48
C SER A 144 -3.38 32.85 -15.91
N THR A 145 -4.38 33.08 -16.75
CA THR A 145 -5.71 33.45 -16.27
C THR A 145 -6.54 32.21 -15.89
N SER A 146 -7.73 32.42 -15.33
CA SER A 146 -8.66 31.34 -14.99
C SER A 146 -9.21 30.58 -16.21
N GLN A 147 -9.12 31.16 -17.41
CA GLN A 147 -9.57 30.56 -18.66
C GLN A 147 -8.49 29.69 -19.34
N ALA A 148 -7.25 29.76 -18.86
CA ALA A 148 -6.15 28.98 -19.42
C ALA A 148 -6.33 27.48 -19.14
N SER A 149 -5.82 26.68 -20.06
CA SER A 149 -5.48 25.27 -19.88
C SER A 149 -4.42 25.12 -18.79
N LEU A 150 -4.43 23.97 -18.14
CA LEU A 150 -3.39 23.58 -17.18
C LEU A 150 -2.08 23.15 -17.87
N ASP A 151 -2.05 23.08 -19.20
CA ASP A 151 -0.80 22.97 -19.98
C ASP A 151 -0.29 24.37 -20.36
N LEU A 152 0.45 24.98 -19.42
CA LEU A 152 0.87 26.39 -19.49
C LEU A 152 1.60 26.75 -20.79
N GLY A 153 1.09 27.76 -21.51
CA GLY A 153 1.69 28.27 -22.75
C GLY A 153 1.15 27.63 -24.03
N THR A 154 0.20 26.70 -23.93
CA THR A 154 -0.45 26.07 -25.10
C THR A 154 -1.74 26.75 -25.56
N ASP A 155 -2.11 27.86 -24.91
CA ASP A 155 -3.29 28.68 -25.24
C ASP A 155 -2.97 30.18 -25.14
N LYS A 156 -3.98 31.01 -25.42
CA LYS A 156 -3.91 32.48 -25.46
C LYS A 156 -3.96 33.14 -24.08
N PHE A 157 -4.13 32.38 -23.02
CA PHE A 157 -4.34 32.85 -21.64
C PHE A 157 -3.23 32.42 -20.68
N GLY A 158 -2.34 31.52 -21.10
CA GLY A 158 -1.16 31.07 -20.38
C GLY A 158 0.15 31.61 -20.97
N PHE A 159 1.05 32.04 -20.09
CA PHE A 159 2.36 32.59 -20.41
C PHE A 159 3.42 31.84 -19.60
N GLY A 160 4.21 31.01 -20.27
CA GLY A 160 5.18 30.13 -19.62
C GLY A 160 6.62 30.40 -20.05
N PHE A 161 7.56 30.13 -19.14
CA PHE A 161 8.99 30.03 -19.42
C PHE A 161 9.46 28.63 -19.03
N GLY A 162 10.06 27.91 -19.97
CA GLY A 162 10.42 26.51 -19.83
C GLY A 162 11.88 26.27 -19.51
N GLY A 163 12.17 25.15 -18.87
CA GLY A 163 13.54 24.70 -18.53
C GLY A 163 14.48 24.59 -19.73
N THR A 164 13.94 24.50 -20.94
CA THR A 164 14.71 24.51 -22.21
C THR A 164 15.02 25.93 -22.73
N GLY A 165 14.91 26.97 -21.89
CA GLY A 165 15.26 28.36 -22.25
C GLY A 165 14.25 29.03 -23.19
N LYS A 166 13.10 28.40 -23.43
CA LYS A 166 12.07 28.89 -24.34
C LYS A 166 10.90 29.51 -23.59
N LYS A 167 10.42 30.64 -24.10
CA LYS A 167 9.12 31.20 -23.70
C LYS A 167 8.01 30.56 -24.52
N SER A 168 6.88 30.28 -23.89
CA SER A 168 5.74 29.58 -24.50
C SER A 168 4.44 30.35 -24.33
N HIS A 169 3.75 30.63 -25.44
CA HIS A 169 2.43 31.25 -25.48
C HIS A 169 1.67 30.83 -26.75
N ASN A 170 0.38 30.49 -26.65
CA ASN A 170 -0.46 30.09 -27.78
C ASN A 170 0.16 29.00 -28.69
N LYS A 171 0.82 28.01 -28.08
CA LYS A 171 1.56 26.91 -28.75
C LYS A 171 2.78 27.35 -29.57
N GLN A 172 3.22 28.60 -29.42
CA GLN A 172 4.49 29.09 -29.96
C GLN A 172 5.57 28.96 -28.88
N PHE A 173 6.76 28.49 -29.27
CA PHE A 173 7.87 28.21 -28.38
C PHE A 173 9.13 28.91 -28.92
N ASP A 174 9.35 30.13 -28.45
CA ASP A 174 10.44 30.98 -28.93
C ASP A 174 11.61 30.96 -27.96
N SER A 175 12.83 31.00 -28.48
CA SER A 175 14.02 31.22 -27.66
C SER A 175 13.94 32.57 -26.96
N TYR A 176 14.24 32.62 -25.67
CA TYR A 176 14.13 33.84 -24.88
C TYR A 176 15.28 33.99 -23.89
N GLY A 177 15.55 32.95 -23.10
CA GLY A 177 16.58 32.98 -22.07
C GLY A 177 17.43 31.73 -22.10
N GLU A 178 18.18 31.53 -21.03
CA GLU A 178 18.98 30.34 -20.84
C GLU A 178 18.14 29.16 -20.34
N GLU A 179 18.59 27.95 -20.65
CA GLU A 179 18.07 26.73 -20.05
C GLU A 179 18.31 26.74 -18.54
N PHE A 180 17.40 26.14 -17.77
CA PHE A 180 17.50 26.03 -16.32
C PHE A 180 17.07 24.64 -15.86
N THR A 181 17.69 24.16 -14.79
CA THR A 181 17.50 22.80 -14.28
C THR A 181 17.62 22.76 -12.75
N MET A 182 17.83 21.58 -12.18
CA MET A 182 18.07 21.35 -10.76
C MET A 182 19.06 22.37 -10.18
N HIS A 183 18.71 22.93 -9.02
CA HIS A 183 19.41 23.98 -8.27
C HIS A 183 19.27 25.41 -8.78
N ASP A 184 18.70 25.63 -9.98
CA ASP A 184 18.39 26.98 -10.43
C ASP A 184 17.15 27.55 -9.72
N THR A 185 17.12 28.87 -9.56
CA THR A 185 15.98 29.63 -9.03
C THR A 185 15.48 30.61 -10.08
N ILE A 186 14.21 30.48 -10.44
CA ILE A 186 13.54 31.33 -11.43
C ILE A 186 12.68 32.36 -10.71
N GLY A 187 12.93 33.64 -11.02
CA GLY A 187 12.10 34.75 -10.57
C GLY A 187 11.06 35.09 -11.62
N CYS A 188 9.80 35.16 -11.25
CA CYS A 188 8.68 35.43 -12.14
C CYS A 188 8.12 36.83 -11.88
N TYR A 189 8.24 37.73 -12.85
CA TYR A 189 7.80 39.12 -12.75
C TYR A 189 6.53 39.37 -13.56
N LEU A 190 5.58 40.07 -12.95
CA LEU A 190 4.36 40.51 -13.58
C LEU A 190 4.13 42.00 -13.30
N ASP A 191 4.16 42.83 -14.35
CA ASP A 191 3.83 44.25 -14.28
C ASP A 191 2.50 44.50 -15.01
N LEU A 192 1.41 44.62 -14.25
CA LEU A 192 0.08 44.90 -14.79
C LEU A 192 -0.16 46.39 -15.10
N GLU A 193 0.77 47.27 -14.73
CA GLU A 193 0.71 48.73 -15.01
C GLU A 193 1.33 49.08 -16.37
N SER A 194 2.39 48.38 -16.77
CA SER A 194 2.92 48.46 -18.13
C SER A 194 2.38 47.36 -19.05
N GLY A 195 1.88 46.25 -18.48
CA GLY A 195 1.40 45.10 -19.25
C GLY A 195 2.54 44.20 -19.72
N HIS A 196 3.59 44.06 -18.91
CA HIS A 196 4.79 43.32 -19.23
C HIS A 196 5.01 42.14 -18.30
N MET A 197 5.56 41.06 -18.85
CA MET A 197 5.98 39.88 -18.11
C MET A 197 7.44 39.58 -18.42
N SER A 198 8.21 39.25 -17.39
CA SER A 198 9.63 38.93 -17.52
C SER A 198 10.05 37.87 -16.51
N PHE A 199 11.19 37.25 -16.74
CA PHE A 199 11.75 36.22 -15.88
C PHE A 199 13.20 36.53 -15.55
N SER A 200 13.68 36.03 -14.41
CA SER A 200 15.11 36.03 -14.07
C SER A 200 15.57 34.62 -13.74
N LYS A 201 16.83 34.30 -14.00
CA LYS A 201 17.47 33.04 -13.57
C LYS A 201 18.59 33.36 -12.59
N ASN A 202 18.54 32.81 -11.39
CA ASN A 202 19.51 33.03 -10.31
C ASN A 202 19.80 34.54 -10.05
N GLY A 203 18.75 35.36 -10.13
CA GLY A 203 18.83 36.82 -9.99
C GLY A 203 19.22 37.60 -11.26
N ASN A 204 19.69 36.94 -12.31
CA ASN A 204 20.01 37.58 -13.59
C ASN A 204 18.74 37.80 -14.41
N ASP A 205 18.47 39.06 -14.77
CA ASP A 205 17.31 39.46 -15.57
C ASP A 205 17.43 38.98 -17.02
N LEU A 206 16.41 38.27 -17.52
CA LEU A 206 16.37 37.78 -18.90
C LEU A 206 15.67 38.77 -19.86
N GLY A 207 15.20 39.91 -19.36
CA GLY A 207 14.57 40.96 -20.17
C GLY A 207 13.08 40.71 -20.42
N LEU A 208 12.48 41.40 -21.40
CA LEU A 208 11.03 41.32 -21.64
C LEU A 208 10.64 39.98 -22.31
N ALA A 209 9.77 39.19 -21.68
CA ALA A 209 9.28 37.93 -22.23
C ALA A 209 8.00 38.13 -23.06
N PHE A 210 6.99 38.79 -22.47
CA PHE A 210 5.67 38.95 -23.07
C PHE A 210 5.10 40.35 -22.85
N GLU A 211 4.39 40.84 -23.88
CA GLU A 211 3.46 41.97 -23.78
C GLU A 211 2.04 41.41 -23.64
N ILE A 212 1.35 41.78 -22.55
CA ILE A 212 0.01 41.27 -22.23
C ILE A 212 -1.02 41.98 -23.11
N PRO A 213 -1.79 41.24 -23.93
CA PRO A 213 -2.85 41.84 -24.75
C PRO A 213 -3.88 42.59 -23.90
N GLN A 214 -4.36 43.75 -24.38
CA GLN A 214 -5.26 44.63 -23.61
C GLN A 214 -6.56 43.94 -23.15
N ASN A 215 -7.06 42.98 -23.93
CA ASN A 215 -8.24 42.18 -23.61
C ASN A 215 -8.00 41.17 -22.47
N VAL A 216 -6.78 40.66 -22.32
CA VAL A 216 -6.39 39.70 -21.27
C VAL A 216 -5.94 40.44 -20.01
N ARG A 217 -5.33 41.62 -20.15
CA ARG A 217 -4.78 42.42 -19.05
C ARG A 217 -5.76 42.78 -17.93
N LYS A 218 -7.07 42.82 -18.22
CA LYS A 218 -8.12 43.06 -17.22
C LYS A 218 -8.49 41.81 -16.40
N GLN A 219 -8.00 40.63 -16.77
CA GLN A 219 -8.29 39.37 -16.09
C GLN A 219 -7.35 39.17 -14.88
N PRO A 220 -7.75 38.38 -13.88
CA PRO A 220 -6.86 37.96 -12.80
C PRO A 220 -5.78 36.99 -13.30
N PHE A 221 -4.53 37.21 -12.87
CA PHE A 221 -3.39 36.35 -13.18
C PHE A 221 -2.97 35.51 -11.97
N PHE A 222 -2.95 34.20 -12.16
CA PHE A 222 -2.50 33.20 -11.20
C PHE A 222 -1.04 32.85 -11.49
N ALA A 223 -0.29 32.52 -10.44
CA ALA A 223 0.99 31.85 -10.60
C ALA A 223 0.72 30.40 -11.02
N SER A 224 1.42 29.93 -12.03
CA SER A 224 1.09 28.67 -12.70
C SER A 224 2.34 27.92 -13.11
N CYS A 225 2.25 26.60 -13.11
CA CYS A 225 3.29 25.77 -13.69
C CYS A 225 2.72 24.51 -14.32
N VAL A 226 3.56 23.89 -15.13
CA VAL A 226 3.35 22.58 -15.72
C VAL A 226 4.65 21.79 -15.67
N LEU A 227 4.56 20.53 -15.28
CA LEU A 227 5.66 19.64 -14.96
C LEU A 227 5.57 18.36 -15.78
N LYS A 228 6.74 17.80 -16.08
CA LYS A 228 6.92 16.51 -16.72
C LYS A 228 8.19 15.86 -16.15
N ASN A 229 7.97 14.88 -15.28
CA ASN A 229 9.00 14.23 -14.45
C ASN A 229 9.90 15.22 -13.68
N ALA A 230 9.32 16.25 -13.07
CA ALA A 230 10.02 17.35 -12.43
C ALA A 230 9.42 17.74 -11.07
N GLU A 231 10.23 18.41 -10.24
CA GLU A 231 9.84 18.98 -8.95
C GLU A 231 10.27 20.44 -8.83
N LEU A 232 9.36 21.27 -8.32
CA LEU A 232 9.54 22.71 -8.10
C LEU A 232 9.07 23.10 -6.69
N LYS A 233 9.77 24.02 -6.04
CA LYS A 233 9.31 24.66 -4.80
C LYS A 233 9.02 26.14 -5.04
N PHE A 234 7.79 26.57 -4.76
CA PHE A 234 7.35 27.96 -4.88
C PHE A 234 7.64 28.75 -3.61
N ASN A 235 8.05 30.01 -3.77
CA ASN A 235 8.06 30.99 -2.70
C ASN A 235 7.29 32.23 -3.16
N PHE A 236 6.13 32.47 -2.55
CA PHE A 236 5.28 33.64 -2.84
C PHE A 236 5.65 34.88 -2.00
N GLY A 237 6.61 34.76 -1.07
CA GLY A 237 7.01 35.82 -0.14
C GLY A 237 6.83 35.47 1.33
N GLY A 238 6.45 34.23 1.65
CA GLY A 238 6.34 33.75 3.03
C GLY A 238 7.70 33.37 3.65
N GLU A 239 8.69 33.04 2.81
CA GLU A 239 10.09 32.83 3.20
C GLU A 239 10.96 33.93 2.54
N ALA A 240 12.15 34.18 3.08
CA ALA A 240 13.09 35.12 2.45
C ALA A 240 13.47 34.63 1.04
N PHE A 241 13.36 35.52 0.05
CA PHE A 241 13.76 35.22 -1.33
C PHE A 241 15.26 34.98 -1.43
N LYS A 242 15.67 34.02 -2.26
CA LYS A 242 17.08 33.81 -2.61
C LYS A 242 17.62 34.98 -3.42
N HIS A 243 16.79 35.51 -4.33
CA HIS A 243 17.07 36.69 -5.13
C HIS A 243 15.93 37.70 -4.97
N PRO A 244 16.15 38.79 -4.21
CA PRO A 244 15.10 39.78 -3.97
C PRO A 244 14.55 40.42 -5.26
N PRO A 245 13.26 40.81 -5.27
CA PRO A 245 12.66 41.48 -6.42
C PRO A 245 13.34 42.82 -6.75
N LYS A 246 13.29 43.21 -8.03
CA LYS A 246 13.69 44.54 -8.49
C LYS A 246 12.89 45.65 -7.79
N LYS A 247 13.49 46.84 -7.67
CA LYS A 247 12.84 48.03 -7.08
C LYS A 247 11.47 48.28 -7.74
N GLY A 248 10.43 48.35 -6.91
CA GLY A 248 9.05 48.60 -7.34
C GLY A 248 8.19 47.34 -7.56
N PHE A 249 8.75 46.14 -7.42
CA PHE A 249 7.97 44.90 -7.39
C PHE A 249 7.74 44.44 -5.95
N THR A 250 6.52 43.97 -5.69
CA THR A 250 6.10 43.46 -4.38
C THR A 250 5.98 41.94 -4.41
N ALA A 251 6.25 41.27 -3.31
CA ALA A 251 6.00 39.83 -3.17
C ALA A 251 4.51 39.52 -3.35
N LEU A 252 4.16 38.37 -3.94
CA LEU A 252 2.76 37.97 -4.11
C LEU A 252 2.01 37.87 -2.77
N ASP A 253 2.64 37.37 -1.72
CA ASP A 253 2.02 37.24 -0.38
C ASP A 253 1.74 38.60 0.30
N GLN A 254 2.41 39.66 -0.15
CA GLN A 254 2.23 41.03 0.34
C GLN A 254 1.31 41.87 -0.55
N ALA A 255 0.63 41.26 -1.52
CA ALA A 255 -0.31 41.95 -2.38
C ALA A 255 -1.50 42.50 -1.57
N PRO A 256 -1.88 43.79 -1.73
CA PRO A 256 -3.02 44.37 -1.03
C PRO A 256 -4.32 43.64 -1.35
N ASP A 257 -5.22 43.49 -0.38
CA ASP A 257 -6.48 42.74 -0.56
C ASP A 257 -7.32 43.22 -1.76
N GLY A 258 -7.30 44.52 -2.06
CA GLY A 258 -8.00 45.09 -3.22
C GLY A 258 -7.41 44.73 -4.60
N HIS A 259 -6.21 44.16 -4.64
CA HIS A 259 -5.55 43.69 -5.86
C HIS A 259 -5.65 42.17 -6.02
N VAL A 260 -6.06 41.46 -4.98
CA VAL A 260 -6.07 40.00 -4.91
C VAL A 260 -7.47 39.46 -5.18
N VAL A 261 -7.56 38.46 -6.06
CA VAL A 261 -8.78 37.72 -6.34
C VAL A 261 -8.56 36.26 -5.97
N LYS A 262 -9.46 35.71 -5.17
CA LYS A 262 -9.45 34.27 -4.85
C LYS A 262 -9.99 33.48 -6.04
N THR A 263 -9.42 32.31 -6.28
CA THR A 263 -9.91 31.40 -7.32
C THR A 263 -11.38 31.04 -7.12
N THR A 264 -12.12 30.90 -8.22
CA THR A 264 -13.47 30.32 -8.23
C THR A 264 -13.44 28.81 -8.34
N GLN A 265 -12.29 28.22 -8.68
CA GLN A 265 -12.04 26.77 -8.61
C GLN A 265 -11.72 26.38 -7.18
N THR A 266 -12.68 26.67 -6.32
CA THR A 266 -12.79 26.06 -5.01
C THR A 266 -13.42 24.71 -5.25
N GLY A 267 -12.78 23.61 -4.83
CA GLY A 267 -13.34 22.29 -5.04
C GLY A 267 -14.75 22.20 -4.46
N SER A 268 -15.76 22.31 -5.32
CA SER A 268 -16.94 21.48 -5.23
C SER A 268 -16.63 20.20 -6.00
N ALA A 269 -15.66 19.43 -5.51
CA ALA A 269 -15.97 18.01 -5.43
C ALA A 269 -17.32 17.93 -4.70
N PRO A 270 -18.20 16.96 -4.97
CA PRO A 270 -19.18 16.60 -3.96
C PRO A 270 -18.38 16.08 -2.75
N VAL A 271 -17.80 16.99 -1.97
CA VAL A 271 -17.86 16.92 -0.53
C VAL A 271 -19.34 17.17 -0.28
N SER A 272 -20.14 16.12 -0.45
CA SER A 272 -21.27 15.96 0.42
C SER A 272 -20.74 16.38 1.78
N GLN A 273 -21.36 17.38 2.42
CA GLN A 273 -21.37 17.38 3.86
C GLN A 273 -22.02 16.04 4.22
N VAL A 274 -21.23 14.97 4.20
CA VAL A 274 -21.63 13.67 4.69
C VAL A 274 -21.76 14.00 6.17
N LYS A 275 -23.00 14.22 6.61
CA LYS A 275 -23.37 13.91 7.99
C LYS A 275 -22.67 12.59 8.26
N ALA A 276 -21.67 12.58 9.13
CA ALA A 276 -20.88 11.40 9.44
C ALA A 276 -21.86 10.22 9.60
N SER A 277 -21.93 9.39 8.57
CA SER A 277 -22.79 8.23 8.59
C SER A 277 -22.02 7.20 9.39
N SER A 278 -22.70 6.54 10.32
CA SER A 278 -22.08 5.54 11.21
C SER A 278 -21.35 4.43 10.45
N ASN A 279 -21.68 4.22 9.18
CA ASN A 279 -21.12 3.22 8.29
C ASN A 279 -19.91 3.68 7.44
N SER A 280 -19.19 4.73 7.85
CA SER A 280 -18.05 5.31 7.10
C SER A 280 -16.71 5.19 7.87
N PRO A 281 -15.98 4.06 7.72
CA PRO A 281 -14.70 3.88 8.41
C PRO A 281 -13.62 4.85 7.94
N LYS A 282 -12.67 5.14 8.83
CA LYS A 282 -11.45 5.92 8.53
C LYS A 282 -10.31 5.04 8.02
N ALA A 283 -10.31 3.75 8.39
CA ALA A 283 -9.33 2.78 7.91
C ALA A 283 -10.01 1.51 7.38
N LEU A 284 -9.53 1.01 6.24
CA LEU A 284 -9.94 -0.24 5.63
C LEU A 284 -8.72 -1.14 5.45
N ILE A 285 -8.75 -2.32 6.07
CA ILE A 285 -7.72 -3.35 5.98
C ILE A 285 -8.30 -4.54 5.23
N VAL A 286 -7.69 -4.89 4.10
CA VAL A 286 -8.09 -5.98 3.22
C VAL A 286 -7.14 -7.15 3.39
N GLU A 287 -7.71 -8.30 3.75
CA GLU A 287 -7.01 -9.53 4.06
C GLU A 287 -7.48 -10.63 3.09
N PRO A 288 -6.61 -11.52 2.59
CA PRO A 288 -7.00 -12.51 1.58
C PRO A 288 -7.83 -13.66 2.14
N SER A 289 -7.68 -13.98 3.43
CA SER A 289 -8.36 -15.10 4.09
C SER A 289 -9.11 -14.64 5.36
N LYS A 290 -10.06 -15.47 5.80
CA LYS A 290 -10.87 -15.15 6.99
C LYS A 290 -10.04 -15.27 8.26
N GLU A 291 -9.19 -16.29 8.31
CA GLU A 291 -8.32 -16.58 9.43
C GLU A 291 -7.31 -15.45 9.65
N LEU A 292 -6.74 -14.88 8.58
CA LEU A 292 -5.85 -13.72 8.67
C LEU A 292 -6.61 -12.47 9.13
N ALA A 293 -7.81 -12.22 8.59
CA ALA A 293 -8.66 -11.11 9.03
C ALA A 293 -9.00 -11.17 10.54
N GLU A 294 -9.31 -12.36 11.06
CA GLU A 294 -9.55 -12.59 12.48
C GLU A 294 -8.29 -12.32 13.32
N GLN A 295 -7.13 -12.77 12.86
CA GLN A 295 -5.85 -12.53 13.54
C GLN A 295 -5.50 -11.03 13.58
N THR A 296 -5.62 -10.33 12.45
CA THR A 296 -5.37 -8.89 12.36
C THR A 296 -6.31 -8.11 13.28
N LEU A 297 -7.60 -8.44 13.31
CA LEU A 297 -8.54 -7.79 14.22
C LEU A 297 -8.24 -8.06 15.71
N ASN A 298 -7.84 -9.28 16.05
CA ASN A 298 -7.42 -9.61 17.43
C ASN A 298 -6.20 -8.79 17.85
N ASN A 299 -5.21 -8.64 16.96
CA ASN A 299 -4.04 -7.81 17.22
C ASN A 299 -4.43 -6.33 17.41
N ILE A 300 -5.32 -5.80 16.57
CA ILE A 300 -5.84 -4.43 16.73
C ILE A 300 -6.51 -4.25 18.09
N ASN A 301 -7.33 -5.22 18.51
CA ASN A 301 -7.99 -5.20 19.83
C ASN A 301 -6.99 -5.23 20.99
N GLN A 302 -5.88 -5.96 20.85
CA GLN A 302 -4.81 -5.95 21.85
C GLN A 302 -4.08 -4.61 21.90
N PHE A 303 -3.70 -4.05 20.74
CA PHE A 303 -2.97 -2.78 20.69
C PHE A 303 -3.79 -1.58 21.17
N LYS A 304 -5.12 -1.60 20.98
CA LYS A 304 -6.00 -0.52 21.42
C LYS A 304 -6.55 -0.67 22.85
N LYS A 305 -6.10 -1.68 23.61
CA LYS A 305 -6.63 -2.01 24.95
C LYS A 305 -6.73 -0.83 25.91
N TYR A 306 -5.79 0.12 25.83
CA TYR A 306 -5.73 1.31 26.69
C TYR A 306 -6.21 2.60 26.02
N VAL A 307 -6.81 2.50 24.82
CA VAL A 307 -7.28 3.63 24.01
C VAL A 307 -8.77 3.85 24.25
N ASP A 308 -9.10 4.56 25.34
CA ASP A 308 -10.49 4.65 25.85
C ASP A 308 -11.21 5.98 25.55
N ASN A 309 -10.50 7.04 25.14
CA ASN A 309 -11.12 8.36 24.94
C ASN A 309 -10.48 9.18 23.80
N PRO A 310 -11.04 9.20 22.58
CA PRO A 310 -12.25 8.49 22.14
C PRO A 310 -12.05 6.98 21.95
N LYS A 311 -13.10 6.20 22.21
CA LYS A 311 -13.11 4.74 22.05
C LYS A 311 -13.27 4.35 20.58
N LEU A 312 -12.29 3.63 20.05
CA LEU A 312 -12.27 3.14 18.67
C LEU A 312 -13.22 1.95 18.47
N GLN A 313 -14.08 2.03 17.44
CA GLN A 313 -14.92 0.92 16.99
C GLN A 313 -14.29 0.22 15.77
N ASP A 314 -14.13 -1.09 15.87
CA ASP A 314 -13.61 -1.96 14.82
C ASP A 314 -14.66 -3.00 14.40
N LEU A 315 -14.59 -3.46 13.15
CA LEU A 315 -15.51 -4.48 12.64
C LEU A 315 -14.81 -5.50 11.74
N LEU A 316 -15.13 -6.77 11.97
CA LEU A 316 -14.77 -7.88 11.09
C LEU A 316 -15.81 -8.10 9.98
N ILE A 317 -15.37 -8.01 8.73
CA ILE A 317 -16.20 -8.26 7.55
C ILE A 317 -15.68 -9.50 6.80
N ILE A 318 -16.18 -10.67 7.21
CA ILE A 318 -15.87 -11.96 6.58
C ILE A 318 -17.14 -12.72 6.20
N GLY A 319 -17.03 -13.63 5.22
CA GLY A 319 -18.13 -14.53 4.86
C GLY A 319 -18.37 -15.59 5.94
N GLY A 320 -19.60 -16.08 6.08
CA GLY A 320 -19.98 -17.10 7.07
C GLY A 320 -20.45 -16.55 8.43
N VAL A 321 -20.31 -15.25 8.66
CA VAL A 321 -20.94 -14.53 9.79
C VAL A 321 -22.30 -13.99 9.34
N ALA A 322 -23.28 -13.94 10.25
CA ALA A 322 -24.61 -13.46 9.94
C ALA A 322 -24.58 -11.98 9.50
N ALA A 323 -25.11 -11.70 8.31
CA ALA A 323 -25.10 -10.34 7.75
C ALA A 323 -25.76 -9.29 8.68
N LYS A 324 -26.75 -9.72 9.47
CA LYS A 324 -27.48 -8.85 10.40
C LYS A 324 -26.60 -8.30 11.52
N GLU A 325 -25.67 -9.10 12.04
CA GLU A 325 -24.74 -8.69 13.10
C GLU A 325 -23.75 -7.64 12.58
N GLN A 326 -23.15 -7.91 11.41
CA GLN A 326 -22.26 -6.97 10.73
C GLN A 326 -22.96 -5.62 10.45
N LEU A 327 -24.22 -5.67 10.02
CA LEU A 327 -25.00 -4.47 9.74
C LEU A 327 -25.36 -3.68 10.99
N SER A 328 -25.71 -4.35 12.09
CA SER A 328 -25.99 -3.63 13.34
C SER A 328 -24.78 -2.86 13.86
N VAL A 329 -23.56 -3.40 13.69
CA VAL A 329 -22.34 -2.71 14.09
C VAL A 329 -22.03 -1.54 13.15
N LEU A 330 -22.20 -1.73 11.83
CA LEU A 330 -22.08 -0.63 10.85
C LEU A 330 -23.06 0.52 11.13
N GLU A 331 -24.28 0.21 11.57
CA GLU A 331 -25.28 1.21 11.95
C GLU A 331 -24.92 1.96 13.23
N SER A 332 -24.17 1.33 14.15
CA SER A 332 -23.76 1.92 15.42
C SER A 332 -22.56 2.87 15.33
N GLY A 333 -21.73 2.75 14.29
CA GLY A 333 -20.50 3.54 14.12
C GLY A 333 -19.29 2.64 14.01
N VAL A 334 -18.51 2.74 12.93
CA VAL A 334 -17.23 2.02 12.77
C VAL A 334 -16.12 2.96 12.34
N ASP A 335 -14.93 2.78 12.92
CA ASP A 335 -13.73 3.56 12.61
C ASP A 335 -12.71 2.75 11.79
N ILE A 336 -12.56 1.46 12.12
CA ILE A 336 -11.62 0.54 11.47
C ILE A 336 -12.37 -0.70 10.97
N VAL A 337 -12.22 -1.03 9.69
CA VAL A 337 -12.79 -2.26 9.11
C VAL A 337 -11.67 -3.18 8.69
N VAL A 338 -11.74 -4.44 9.12
CA VAL A 338 -10.88 -5.53 8.64
C VAL A 338 -11.75 -6.55 7.92
N GLY A 339 -11.42 -6.95 6.70
CA GLY A 339 -12.28 -7.88 5.98
C GLY A 339 -11.68 -8.54 4.76
N THR A 340 -12.42 -9.52 4.23
CA THR A 340 -12.05 -10.27 3.02
C THR A 340 -12.73 -9.69 1.77
N PRO A 341 -12.04 -9.69 0.60
CA PRO A 341 -12.52 -9.06 -0.63
C PRO A 341 -13.97 -9.36 -1.00
N GLY A 342 -14.35 -10.64 -1.02
CA GLY A 342 -15.68 -11.04 -1.47
C GLY A 342 -16.82 -10.45 -0.63
N ARG A 343 -16.64 -10.38 0.70
CA ARG A 343 -17.67 -9.83 1.60
C ARG A 343 -17.65 -8.31 1.61
N LEU A 344 -16.46 -7.71 1.54
CA LEU A 344 -16.30 -6.26 1.42
C LEU A 344 -16.95 -5.74 0.14
N ASP A 345 -16.73 -6.40 -1.01
CA ASP A 345 -17.27 -5.99 -2.31
C ASP A 345 -18.80 -5.96 -2.32
N ASP A 346 -19.45 -6.94 -1.68
CA ASP A 346 -20.91 -6.99 -1.52
C ASP A 346 -21.43 -5.77 -0.72
N LEU A 347 -20.84 -5.49 0.45
CA LEU A 347 -21.27 -4.37 1.29
C LEU A 347 -20.97 -3.00 0.67
N ILE A 348 -19.87 -2.87 -0.07
CA ILE A 348 -19.50 -1.64 -0.81
C ILE A 348 -20.39 -1.44 -2.04
N SER A 349 -20.76 -2.52 -2.72
CA SER A 349 -21.61 -2.45 -3.93
C SER A 349 -23.07 -2.16 -3.58
N THR A 350 -23.55 -2.66 -2.43
CA THR A 350 -24.89 -2.40 -1.92
C THR A 350 -25.02 -1.07 -1.18
N GLY A 351 -23.93 -0.29 -1.04
CA GLY A 351 -23.92 1.01 -0.36
C GLY A 351 -24.05 0.93 1.16
N LYS A 352 -23.90 -0.26 1.74
CA LYS A 352 -23.98 -0.50 3.18
C LYS A 352 -22.70 -0.11 3.90
N LEU A 353 -21.56 -0.20 3.22
CA LEU A 353 -20.26 0.32 3.66
C LEU A 353 -19.87 1.51 2.79
N ASP A 354 -19.73 2.69 3.39
CA ASP A 354 -19.33 3.91 2.70
C ASP A 354 -17.82 4.14 2.83
N LEU A 355 -17.14 4.31 1.70
CA LEU A 355 -15.69 4.54 1.66
C LEU A 355 -15.31 6.03 1.64
N SER A 356 -16.30 6.93 1.72
CA SER A 356 -16.12 8.38 1.61
C SER A 356 -15.26 9.02 2.71
N GLN A 357 -15.01 8.31 3.82
CA GLN A 357 -14.18 8.77 4.94
C GLN A 357 -12.90 7.95 5.11
N VAL A 358 -12.65 6.96 4.24
CA VAL A 358 -11.45 6.14 4.32
C VAL A 358 -10.23 7.01 3.99
N ARG A 359 -9.33 7.10 4.96
CA ARG A 359 -8.04 7.80 4.87
C ARG A 359 -6.88 6.83 4.76
N PHE A 360 -7.08 5.60 5.23
CA PHE A 360 -6.08 4.54 5.26
C PHE A 360 -6.63 3.31 4.55
N LEU A 361 -5.99 2.94 3.44
CA LEU A 361 -6.21 1.66 2.79
C LEU A 361 -4.99 0.77 3.03
N VAL A 362 -5.20 -0.36 3.68
CA VAL A 362 -4.22 -1.42 3.87
C VAL A 362 -4.60 -2.62 3.03
N LEU A 363 -3.69 -3.06 2.17
CA LEU A 363 -3.80 -4.32 1.44
C LEU A 363 -2.75 -5.26 2.04
N ASP A 364 -3.16 -6.26 2.82
CA ASP A 364 -2.26 -7.30 3.33
C ASP A 364 -2.20 -8.49 2.36
N GLU A 365 -1.08 -9.22 2.32
CA GLU A 365 -0.75 -10.24 1.29
C GLU A 365 -1.15 -9.81 -0.13
N CYS A 366 -0.73 -8.63 -0.57
CA CYS A 366 -1.17 -8.09 -1.86
C CYS A 366 -0.89 -9.04 -3.05
N ASP A 367 0.18 -9.82 -2.99
CA ASP A 367 0.48 -10.90 -3.95
C ASP A 367 -0.56 -12.03 -3.92
N GLY A 368 -0.98 -12.46 -2.73
CA GLY A 368 -2.09 -13.39 -2.53
C GLY A 368 -3.40 -12.86 -3.09
N LEU A 369 -3.71 -11.59 -2.84
CA LEU A 369 -4.91 -10.92 -3.38
C LEU A 369 -4.91 -10.86 -4.92
N LEU A 370 -3.76 -10.53 -5.52
CA LEU A 370 -3.61 -10.48 -6.98
C LEU A 370 -3.70 -11.87 -7.62
N THR A 371 -3.04 -12.86 -7.03
CA THR A 371 -3.07 -14.25 -7.51
C THR A 371 -4.48 -14.84 -7.45
N ALA A 372 -5.28 -14.44 -6.44
CA ALA A 372 -6.68 -14.82 -6.30
C ALA A 372 -7.62 -14.06 -7.26
N GLY A 373 -7.11 -13.10 -8.06
CA GLY A 373 -7.88 -12.37 -9.06
C GLY A 373 -8.64 -11.15 -8.53
N TYR A 374 -8.27 -10.60 -7.37
CA TYR A 374 -8.96 -9.45 -6.77
C TYR A 374 -8.50 -8.07 -7.27
N THR A 375 -7.73 -8.00 -8.36
CA THR A 375 -7.23 -6.75 -8.94
C THR A 375 -8.33 -5.73 -9.22
N ASP A 376 -9.42 -6.16 -9.86
CA ASP A 376 -10.53 -5.27 -10.21
C ASP A 376 -11.26 -4.74 -8.97
N PHE A 377 -11.34 -5.56 -7.93
CA PHE A 377 -11.91 -5.16 -6.65
C PHE A 377 -11.06 -4.09 -5.96
N ILE A 378 -9.73 -4.27 -5.92
CA ILE A 378 -8.80 -3.28 -5.37
C ILE A 378 -8.94 -1.94 -6.11
N MET A 379 -8.99 -1.97 -7.45
CA MET A 379 -9.16 -0.75 -8.26
C MET A 379 -10.53 -0.09 -8.03
N ARG A 380 -11.59 -0.86 -7.84
CA ARG A 380 -12.92 -0.32 -7.47
C ARG A 380 -12.90 0.38 -6.12
N ILE A 381 -12.27 -0.22 -5.10
CA ILE A 381 -12.08 0.43 -3.80
C ILE A 381 -11.32 1.73 -3.98
N TYR A 382 -10.15 1.67 -4.62
CA TYR A 382 -9.29 2.84 -4.82
C TYR A 382 -10.02 4.00 -5.51
N ASN A 383 -10.85 3.72 -6.51
CA ASN A 383 -11.64 4.74 -7.21
C ASN A 383 -12.80 5.32 -6.38
N LYS A 384 -13.31 4.58 -5.38
CA LYS A 384 -14.39 5.04 -4.49
C LYS A 384 -13.86 5.78 -3.25
N VAL A 385 -12.61 5.54 -2.88
CA VAL A 385 -11.94 6.19 -1.76
C VAL A 385 -11.57 7.63 -2.15
N PRO A 386 -11.81 8.64 -1.29
CA PRO A 386 -11.45 10.03 -1.60
C PRO A 386 -9.94 10.21 -1.70
N GLN A 387 -9.44 10.70 -2.83
CA GLN A 387 -7.99 10.91 -3.02
C GLN A 387 -7.44 12.13 -2.27
N VAL A 388 -8.32 13.06 -1.86
CA VAL A 388 -7.98 14.26 -1.10
C VAL A 388 -9.11 14.52 -0.10
N THR A 389 -8.79 14.69 1.17
CA THR A 389 -9.79 14.96 2.24
C THR A 389 -10.25 16.42 2.21
N SER A 390 -11.38 16.70 2.88
CA SER A 390 -11.92 18.06 3.11
C SER A 390 -10.94 19.00 3.81
N ASP A 391 -9.92 18.45 4.46
CA ASP A 391 -8.99 19.16 5.34
C ASP A 391 -7.65 19.48 4.61
N GLY A 392 -7.58 19.18 3.30
CA GLY A 392 -6.37 19.36 2.49
C GLY A 392 -5.30 18.27 2.66
N LYS A 393 -5.51 17.31 3.58
CA LYS A 393 -4.64 16.14 3.75
C LYS A 393 -4.95 15.08 2.68
N ARG A 394 -3.90 14.53 2.07
CA ARG A 394 -3.98 13.50 1.02
C ARG A 394 -4.46 12.16 1.59
N LEU A 395 -5.04 11.30 0.75
CA LEU A 395 -5.23 9.88 1.07
C LEU A 395 -3.86 9.24 1.34
N GLN A 396 -3.75 8.46 2.42
CA GLN A 396 -2.56 7.67 2.70
C GLN A 396 -2.86 6.19 2.37
N VAL A 397 -2.06 5.61 1.49
CA VAL A 397 -2.19 4.20 1.08
C VAL A 397 -1.00 3.44 1.64
N VAL A 398 -1.25 2.55 2.60
CA VAL A 398 -0.21 1.75 3.24
C VAL A 398 -0.30 0.34 2.66
N PHE A 399 0.69 -0.10 1.88
CA PHE A 399 0.75 -1.50 1.47
C PHE A 399 1.47 -2.29 2.55
N CYS A 400 0.78 -3.25 3.15
CA CYS A 400 1.47 -4.25 3.94
C CYS A 400 1.65 -5.51 3.11
N ARG A 401 2.88 -5.99 2.95
CA ARG A 401 3.11 -7.28 2.32
C ARG A 401 3.23 -8.34 3.40
N LEU A 402 2.23 -9.20 3.51
CA LEU A 402 2.45 -10.52 4.06
C LEU A 402 2.97 -11.43 2.92
N LEU A 403 4.22 -11.85 3.05
CA LEU A 403 4.75 -13.01 2.33
C LEU A 403 5.07 -14.06 3.39
N VAL A 404 4.27 -15.13 3.41
CA VAL A 404 4.58 -16.36 4.15
C VAL A 404 5.66 -17.13 3.40
N ILE A 405 6.66 -17.57 4.16
CA ILE A 405 7.63 -18.58 3.75
C ILE A 405 6.86 -19.85 3.39
N VAL A 406 6.75 -20.17 2.10
CA VAL A 406 7.23 -21.40 1.42
C VAL A 406 6.60 -21.40 0.02
N CYS A 407 7.48 -21.40 -0.99
CA CYS A 407 7.21 -21.68 -2.41
C CYS A 407 6.05 -20.89 -3.05
N SER A 408 6.32 -19.63 -3.41
CA SER A 408 6.03 -19.04 -4.73
C SER A 408 6.21 -17.51 -4.68
N ALA A 409 7.40 -17.05 -5.09
CA ALA A 409 7.67 -15.85 -5.89
C ALA A 409 6.65 -14.69 -5.79
N THR A 410 6.93 -13.48 -5.28
CA THR A 410 7.89 -12.53 -5.87
C THR A 410 7.75 -11.15 -5.20
N LEU A 411 8.82 -10.56 -4.66
CA LEU A 411 8.94 -9.08 -4.48
C LEU A 411 9.18 -8.37 -5.82
N HIS A 412 9.56 -9.17 -6.81
CA HIS A 412 9.69 -8.86 -8.22
C HIS A 412 8.42 -9.19 -9.02
N SER A 413 7.24 -9.27 -8.39
CA SER A 413 6.00 -9.53 -9.12
C SER A 413 5.78 -8.29 -9.96
N PHE A 414 5.89 -8.45 -11.26
CA PHE A 414 5.59 -7.37 -12.18
C PHE A 414 4.22 -6.76 -11.88
N ASP A 415 3.27 -7.57 -11.40
CA ASP A 415 1.91 -7.15 -11.09
C ASP A 415 1.80 -6.35 -9.79
N VAL A 416 2.51 -6.74 -8.71
CA VAL A 416 2.53 -5.93 -7.47
C VAL A 416 3.20 -4.59 -7.72
N LYS A 417 4.33 -4.58 -8.43
CA LYS A 417 5.02 -3.32 -8.79
C LYS A 417 4.12 -2.43 -9.64
N LYS A 418 3.49 -2.99 -10.67
CA LYS A 418 2.55 -2.27 -11.55
C LYS A 418 1.30 -1.78 -10.81
N LEU A 419 0.81 -2.50 -9.81
CA LEU A 419 -0.29 -2.03 -8.97
C LEU A 419 0.17 -0.90 -8.05
N SER A 420 1.35 -1.03 -7.43
CA SER A 420 1.92 0.02 -6.57
C SER A 420 2.14 1.33 -7.33
N GLU A 421 2.65 1.26 -8.56
CA GLU A 421 2.84 2.41 -9.44
C GLU A 421 1.50 3.09 -9.82
N LYS A 422 0.39 2.36 -9.77
CA LYS A 422 -0.94 2.88 -10.13
C LYS A 422 -1.70 3.51 -8.97
N ILE A 423 -1.56 2.96 -7.77
CA ILE A 423 -2.41 3.35 -6.63
C ILE A 423 -1.65 4.00 -5.47
N MET A 424 -0.33 3.84 -5.41
CA MET A 424 0.53 4.53 -4.45
C MET A 424 1.20 5.73 -5.11
N HIS A 425 1.70 6.64 -4.29
CA HIS A 425 2.39 7.83 -4.72
C HIS A 425 3.68 7.97 -3.92
N PHE A 426 4.80 7.80 -4.62
CA PHE A 426 6.13 7.82 -4.04
C PHE A 426 6.28 6.84 -2.87
N PRO A 427 5.95 5.54 -3.08
CA PRO A 427 6.01 4.58 -2.00
C PRO A 427 7.45 4.37 -1.54
N THR A 428 7.67 4.40 -0.22
CA THR A 428 8.97 4.06 0.37
C THR A 428 9.07 2.54 0.50
N TRP A 429 10.16 1.98 0.02
CA TRP A 429 10.42 0.55 0.06
C TRP A 429 11.17 0.20 1.34
N VAL A 430 10.54 -0.61 2.17
CA VAL A 430 11.17 -1.19 3.36
C VAL A 430 11.33 -2.68 3.10
N ASP A 431 12.46 -3.06 2.51
CA ASP A 431 12.82 -4.45 2.23
C ASP A 431 13.91 -4.92 3.17
N LEU A 432 13.53 -5.77 4.12
CA LEU A 432 14.45 -6.36 5.09
C LEU A 432 14.86 -7.78 4.71
N LYS A 433 14.38 -8.29 3.58
CA LYS A 433 14.60 -9.68 3.18
C LYS A 433 15.81 -9.86 2.27
N GLY A 434 16.21 -8.82 1.53
CA GLY A 434 17.20 -8.96 0.46
C GLY A 434 16.72 -9.95 -0.62
N GLU A 435 17.60 -10.34 -1.55
CA GLU A 435 17.28 -11.43 -2.49
C GLU A 435 16.99 -12.73 -1.72
N ASP A 436 15.97 -13.49 -2.16
CA ASP A 436 15.55 -14.74 -1.53
C ASP A 436 16.76 -15.67 -1.34
N SER A 437 17.23 -15.79 -0.10
CA SER A 437 18.24 -16.75 0.30
C SER A 437 17.62 -17.74 1.26
N ILE A 438 17.93 -19.01 1.03
CA ILE A 438 17.67 -20.06 2.01
C ILE A 438 18.50 -19.70 3.25
N PRO A 439 17.93 -19.68 4.47
CA PRO A 439 18.71 -19.42 5.67
C PRO A 439 19.90 -20.39 5.73
N GLU A 440 21.11 -19.91 6.03
CA GLU A 440 22.31 -20.76 6.12
C GLU A 440 22.18 -21.91 7.13
N THR A 441 21.20 -21.80 8.04
CA THR A 441 20.84 -22.82 9.03
C THR A 441 20.05 -24.00 8.46
N VAL A 442 19.58 -23.94 7.20
CA VAL A 442 18.82 -25.02 6.56
C VAL A 442 19.75 -25.88 5.71
N HIS A 443 19.91 -27.15 6.11
CA HIS A 443 20.67 -28.12 5.35
C HIS A 443 19.79 -28.84 4.32
N HIS A 444 20.10 -28.66 3.04
CA HIS A 444 19.37 -29.30 1.95
C HIS A 444 19.98 -30.65 1.57
N VAL A 445 19.13 -31.67 1.50
CA VAL A 445 19.50 -33.00 0.98
C VAL A 445 18.51 -33.40 -0.10
N VAL A 446 19.03 -33.85 -1.25
CA VAL A 446 18.22 -34.35 -2.36
C VAL A 446 18.50 -35.83 -2.53
N VAL A 447 17.45 -36.65 -2.50
CA VAL A 447 17.54 -38.10 -2.72
C VAL A 447 16.98 -38.43 -4.11
N PRO A 448 17.82 -38.81 -5.09
CA PRO A 448 17.32 -39.23 -6.38
C PRO A 448 16.60 -40.58 -6.26
N VAL A 449 15.31 -40.60 -6.64
CA VAL A 449 14.50 -41.83 -6.66
C VAL A 449 14.51 -42.40 -8.06
N ASN A 450 15.15 -43.57 -8.23
CA ASN A 450 15.22 -44.25 -9.51
C ASN A 450 14.73 -45.71 -9.39
N PRO A 451 13.54 -46.04 -9.94
CA PRO A 451 12.96 -47.38 -9.86
C PRO A 451 13.69 -48.43 -10.70
N LYS A 452 14.60 -48.02 -11.59
CA LYS A 452 15.44 -48.94 -12.37
C LYS A 452 16.58 -49.50 -11.52
N SER A 453 17.11 -48.70 -10.60
CA SER A 453 18.20 -49.08 -9.70
C SER A 453 17.69 -49.66 -8.38
N ASP A 454 16.68 -49.06 -7.75
CA ASP A 454 16.02 -49.65 -6.58
C ASP A 454 14.77 -50.40 -7.04
N ARG A 455 14.85 -51.73 -7.07
CA ARG A 455 13.75 -52.64 -7.44
C ARG A 455 12.95 -53.17 -6.24
N VAL A 456 13.11 -52.58 -5.05
CA VAL A 456 12.37 -53.02 -3.86
C VAL A 456 10.87 -52.93 -4.09
N TRP A 457 10.39 -51.93 -4.83
CA TRP A 457 8.98 -51.75 -5.18
C TRP A 457 8.34 -52.97 -5.87
N GLU A 458 9.10 -53.75 -6.64
CA GLU A 458 8.60 -54.96 -7.31
C GLU A 458 8.23 -56.07 -6.31
N ARG A 459 8.83 -56.06 -5.11
CA ARG A 459 8.71 -57.11 -4.09
C ARG A 459 7.78 -56.73 -2.93
N LEU A 460 7.34 -55.47 -2.85
CA LEU A 460 6.48 -54.99 -1.75
C LEU A 460 5.05 -55.53 -1.82
N GLY A 461 4.59 -56.01 -2.98
CA GLY A 461 3.26 -56.58 -3.13
C GLY A 461 2.18 -55.55 -2.79
N LYS A 462 1.36 -55.80 -1.75
CA LYS A 462 0.36 -54.84 -1.23
C LYS A 462 0.87 -54.02 -0.03
N ASN A 463 2.07 -54.31 0.46
CA ASN A 463 2.65 -53.67 1.64
C ASN A 463 3.42 -52.40 1.24
N HIS A 464 2.76 -51.49 0.53
CA HIS A 464 3.32 -50.19 0.15
C HIS A 464 2.28 -49.08 0.33
N ILE A 465 2.72 -47.82 0.20
CA ILE A 465 1.83 -46.65 0.24
C ILE A 465 0.79 -46.72 -0.89
N ARG A 466 -0.48 -46.45 -0.58
CA ARG A 466 -1.51 -46.30 -1.62
C ARG A 466 -1.20 -45.05 -2.45
N THR A 467 -1.32 -45.15 -3.76
CA THR A 467 -1.07 -44.03 -4.67
C THR A 467 -2.37 -43.28 -5.00
N ASP A 468 -2.24 -42.21 -5.78
CA ASP A 468 -3.33 -41.32 -6.23
C ASP A 468 -4.28 -41.96 -7.26
N GLU A 469 -4.12 -43.26 -7.57
CA GLU A 469 -4.94 -44.03 -8.50
C GLU A 469 -4.96 -43.52 -9.95
N VAL A 470 -4.08 -42.57 -10.30
CA VAL A 470 -3.98 -42.00 -11.65
C VAL A 470 -3.72 -43.10 -12.69
N HIS A 471 -2.98 -44.14 -12.31
CA HIS A 471 -2.65 -45.27 -13.17
C HIS A 471 -3.49 -46.53 -12.91
N ALA A 472 -4.64 -46.42 -12.23
CA ALA A 472 -5.47 -47.58 -11.87
C ALA A 472 -6.01 -48.37 -13.09
N LYS A 473 -6.09 -47.73 -14.26
CA LYS A 473 -6.52 -48.35 -15.52
C LYS A 473 -5.35 -48.73 -16.44
N ASP A 474 -4.12 -48.38 -16.06
CA ASP A 474 -2.92 -48.61 -16.86
C ASP A 474 -2.27 -49.95 -16.49
N ASN A 475 -1.44 -50.49 -17.38
CA ASN A 475 -0.66 -51.69 -17.09
C ASN A 475 0.62 -51.33 -16.31
N THR A 476 0.50 -51.25 -14.99
CA THR A 476 1.60 -50.92 -14.06
C THR A 476 2.30 -52.15 -13.48
N ARG A 477 2.09 -53.34 -14.06
CA ARG A 477 2.70 -54.59 -13.57
C ARG A 477 4.24 -54.53 -13.68
N PRO A 478 4.98 -55.03 -12.67
CA PRO A 478 6.43 -55.15 -12.76
C PRO A 478 6.85 -55.86 -14.05
N GLY A 479 7.75 -55.22 -14.81
CA GLY A 479 8.22 -55.72 -16.11
C GLY A 479 7.47 -55.21 -17.34
N ALA A 480 6.37 -54.45 -17.19
CA ALA A 480 5.66 -53.83 -18.32
C ALA A 480 6.51 -52.78 -19.07
N ASN A 481 7.49 -52.18 -18.37
CA ASN A 481 8.43 -51.18 -18.91
C ASN A 481 7.76 -49.97 -19.60
N THR A 482 6.57 -49.60 -19.14
CA THR A 482 5.82 -48.43 -19.61
C THR A 482 6.16 -47.19 -18.77
N PRO A 483 6.03 -45.96 -19.32
CA PRO A 483 6.17 -44.73 -18.55
C PRO A 483 5.27 -44.67 -17.30
N GLU A 484 4.05 -45.20 -17.40
CA GLU A 484 3.04 -45.25 -16.34
C GLU A 484 3.50 -46.18 -15.20
N MET A 485 4.05 -47.36 -15.53
CA MET A 485 4.66 -48.25 -14.55
C MET A 485 5.82 -47.57 -13.82
N TRP A 486 6.70 -46.86 -14.54
CA TRP A 486 7.83 -46.17 -13.93
C TRP A 486 7.39 -45.01 -13.03
N SER A 487 6.36 -44.26 -13.44
CA SER A 487 5.71 -43.23 -12.63
C SER A 487 5.14 -43.81 -11.34
N GLU A 488 4.40 -44.92 -11.42
CA GLU A 488 3.82 -45.61 -10.28
C GLU A 488 4.89 -46.13 -9.31
N ALA A 489 5.95 -46.75 -9.85
CA ALA A 489 7.08 -47.24 -9.07
C ALA A 489 7.79 -46.12 -8.29
N ILE A 490 7.93 -44.92 -8.88
CA ILE A 490 8.49 -43.74 -8.19
C ILE A 490 7.61 -43.34 -7.01
N LYS A 491 6.29 -43.31 -7.17
CA LYS A 491 5.36 -42.95 -6.08
C LYS A 491 5.46 -43.93 -4.91
N ILE A 492 5.52 -45.23 -5.22
CA ILE A 492 5.70 -46.30 -4.23
C ILE A 492 7.02 -46.12 -3.47
N LEU A 493 8.13 -45.93 -4.20
CA LEU A 493 9.46 -45.77 -3.59
C LEU A 493 9.59 -44.52 -2.72
N LYS A 494 8.89 -43.43 -3.08
CA LYS A 494 8.89 -42.22 -2.24
C LYS A 494 8.35 -42.48 -0.84
N GLY A 495 7.26 -43.23 -0.71
CA GLY A 495 6.72 -43.61 0.61
C GLY A 495 7.73 -44.44 1.43
N GLU A 496 8.39 -45.41 0.79
CA GLU A 496 9.43 -46.23 1.42
C GLU A 496 10.64 -45.40 1.85
N TYR A 497 11.08 -44.46 1.01
CA TYR A 497 12.23 -43.60 1.30
C TYR A 497 11.92 -42.65 2.46
N THR A 498 10.70 -42.13 2.55
CA THR A 498 10.27 -41.35 3.72
C THR A 498 10.38 -42.17 5.01
N VAL A 499 9.89 -43.41 5.01
CA VAL A 499 10.00 -44.30 6.19
C VAL A 499 11.46 -44.63 6.52
N ARG A 500 12.30 -44.88 5.51
CA ARG A 500 13.75 -45.10 5.71
C ARG A 500 14.42 -43.86 6.29
N ALA A 501 14.14 -42.67 5.78
CA ALA A 501 14.69 -41.41 6.27
C ALA A 501 14.30 -41.17 7.74
N ILE A 502 13.03 -41.41 8.10
CA ILE A 502 12.55 -41.31 9.48
C ILE A 502 13.33 -42.25 10.41
N LYS A 503 13.54 -43.51 10.00
CA LYS A 503 14.26 -44.51 10.80
C LYS A 503 15.75 -44.19 10.94
N GLU A 504 16.42 -43.88 9.82
CA GLU A 504 17.87 -43.69 9.76
C GLU A 504 18.30 -42.44 10.53
N HIS A 505 17.59 -41.33 10.32
CA HIS A 505 17.88 -40.06 10.99
C HIS A 505 17.24 -39.95 12.37
N LYS A 506 16.48 -40.97 12.81
CA LYS A 506 15.75 -40.99 14.08
C LYS A 506 14.95 -39.71 14.32
N MET A 507 14.23 -39.28 13.28
CA MET A 507 13.49 -38.01 13.29
C MET A 507 12.52 -37.97 14.49
N ASP A 508 12.70 -36.96 15.33
CA ASP A 508 11.92 -36.71 16.53
C ASP A 508 10.72 -35.82 16.24
N GLN A 509 10.86 -34.86 15.33
CA GLN A 509 9.77 -34.03 14.85
C GLN A 509 10.01 -33.57 13.41
N ALA A 510 9.03 -33.72 12.51
CA ALA A 510 9.16 -33.25 11.14
C ALA A 510 7.83 -32.83 10.49
N ILE A 511 7.91 -32.00 9.45
CA ILE A 511 6.76 -31.68 8.59
C ILE A 511 6.93 -32.37 7.23
N ILE A 512 5.95 -33.17 6.84
CA ILE A 512 5.93 -33.90 5.56
C ILE A 512 5.00 -33.17 4.60
N PHE A 513 5.58 -32.54 3.59
CA PHE A 513 4.83 -31.86 2.53
C PHE A 513 4.43 -32.83 1.43
N CYS A 514 3.15 -32.83 1.07
CA CYS A 514 2.64 -33.53 -0.10
C CYS A 514 1.92 -32.56 -1.03
N ARG A 515 1.98 -32.84 -2.32
CA ARG A 515 1.43 -31.94 -3.35
C ARG A 515 -0.10 -31.90 -3.32
N THR A 516 -0.74 -33.05 -3.11
CA THR A 516 -2.19 -33.19 -3.15
C THR A 516 -2.74 -33.64 -1.80
N LYS A 517 -4.03 -33.36 -1.59
CA LYS A 517 -4.75 -33.76 -0.37
C LYS A 517 -4.82 -35.28 -0.21
N ILE A 518 -5.04 -35.98 -1.34
CA ILE A 518 -5.09 -37.44 -1.40
C ILE A 518 -3.75 -38.05 -1.01
N ASP A 519 -2.64 -37.47 -1.45
CA ASP A 519 -1.30 -37.94 -1.06
C ASP A 519 -1.04 -37.77 0.44
N CYS A 520 -1.51 -36.68 1.05
CA CYS A 520 -1.43 -36.50 2.49
C CYS A 520 -2.16 -37.63 3.25
N ASP A 521 -3.38 -37.95 2.81
CA ASP A 521 -4.20 -39.00 3.42
C ASP A 521 -3.56 -40.38 3.23
N ASN A 522 -3.05 -40.65 2.03
CA ASN A 522 -2.33 -41.90 1.73
C ASN A 522 -1.07 -42.06 2.58
N MET A 523 -0.30 -40.98 2.78
CA MET A 523 0.88 -41.00 3.64
C MET A 523 0.50 -41.22 5.12
N GLU A 524 -0.56 -40.59 5.60
CA GLU A 524 -1.08 -40.80 6.96
C GLU A 524 -1.47 -42.27 7.16
N GLN A 525 -2.26 -42.84 6.24
CA GLN A 525 -2.66 -44.24 6.30
C GLN A 525 -1.48 -45.20 6.23
N TYR A 526 -0.45 -44.86 5.45
CA TYR A 526 0.75 -45.67 5.36
C TYR A 526 1.56 -45.64 6.66
N LEU A 527 1.72 -44.48 7.31
CA LEU A 527 2.35 -44.40 8.64
C LEU A 527 1.53 -45.11 9.73
N ILE A 528 0.19 -45.07 9.64
CA ILE A 528 -0.71 -45.84 10.51
C ILE A 528 -0.47 -47.35 10.32
N ALA A 529 -0.34 -47.82 9.08
CA ALA A 529 -0.06 -49.23 8.78
C ALA A 529 1.30 -49.69 9.33
N GLN A 530 2.26 -48.78 9.47
CA GLN A 530 3.55 -49.03 10.13
C GLN A 530 3.47 -48.99 11.68
N GLY A 531 2.26 -48.93 12.26
CA GLY A 531 2.01 -48.91 13.70
C GLY A 531 1.89 -47.51 14.32
N GLY A 532 1.90 -46.46 13.49
CA GLY A 532 1.79 -45.06 13.88
C GLY A 532 0.36 -44.53 13.97
N GLY A 533 0.19 -43.25 13.64
CA GLY A 533 -1.10 -42.56 13.62
C GLY A 533 -1.33 -41.55 14.74
N PRO A 534 -2.51 -40.91 14.75
CA PRO A 534 -2.83 -39.78 15.63
C PRO A 534 -2.93 -40.19 17.11
N ASP A 535 -3.41 -41.40 17.40
CA ASP A 535 -3.64 -41.88 18.77
C ASP A 535 -2.43 -42.63 19.38
N LYS A 536 -1.34 -42.79 18.61
CA LYS A 536 -0.15 -43.54 19.02
C LYS A 536 0.93 -42.62 19.57
N LYS A 537 0.60 -41.87 20.63
CA LYS A 537 1.51 -40.91 21.29
C LYS A 537 2.87 -41.56 21.59
N GLY A 538 3.95 -40.89 21.18
CA GLY A 538 5.33 -41.36 21.39
C GLY A 538 5.83 -42.41 20.39
N HIS A 539 4.99 -42.98 19.53
CA HIS A 539 5.43 -43.91 18.48
C HIS A 539 6.28 -43.19 17.43
N GLN A 540 7.24 -43.91 16.84
CA GLN A 540 8.16 -43.39 15.82
C GLN A 540 7.48 -42.98 14.50
N PHE A 541 6.20 -43.29 14.32
CA PHE A 541 5.39 -42.91 13.16
C PHE A 541 4.08 -42.21 13.60
N SER A 542 4.06 -41.64 14.80
CA SER A 542 2.92 -40.84 15.26
C SER A 542 2.76 -39.62 14.36
N CYS A 543 1.59 -39.49 13.74
CA CYS A 543 1.36 -38.52 12.69
C CYS A 543 -0.06 -37.98 12.69
N VAL A 544 -0.24 -36.80 12.13
CA VAL A 544 -1.53 -36.16 11.88
C VAL A 544 -1.54 -35.50 10.52
N CYS A 545 -2.70 -35.46 9.87
CA CYS A 545 -2.88 -34.84 8.57
C CYS A 545 -3.57 -33.46 8.66
N LEU A 546 -3.12 -32.48 7.85
CA LEU A 546 -3.68 -31.13 7.80
C LEU A 546 -3.80 -30.65 6.33
N HIS A 547 -5.03 -30.60 5.83
CA HIS A 547 -5.39 -30.04 4.53
C HIS A 547 -6.84 -29.53 4.52
N GLY A 548 -7.23 -28.83 3.45
CA GLY A 548 -8.52 -28.13 3.36
C GLY A 548 -9.79 -28.98 3.39
N ASP A 549 -9.69 -30.31 3.20
CA ASP A 549 -10.87 -31.20 3.24
C ASP A 549 -11.10 -31.81 4.64
N ARG A 550 -10.15 -31.64 5.58
CA ARG A 550 -10.33 -32.02 6.98
C ARG A 550 -11.28 -31.06 7.68
N LYS A 551 -12.04 -31.57 8.66
CA LYS A 551 -13.01 -30.75 9.39
C LYS A 551 -12.29 -29.63 10.16
N PRO A 552 -12.87 -28.41 10.29
CA PRO A 552 -12.23 -27.30 10.99
C PRO A 552 -11.73 -27.64 12.40
N ASN A 553 -12.54 -28.36 13.18
CA ASN A 553 -12.16 -28.79 14.54
C ASN A 553 -11.00 -29.78 14.51
N GLU A 554 -11.01 -30.74 13.59
CA GLU A 554 -9.95 -31.73 13.42
C GLU A 554 -8.61 -31.06 13.08
N ARG A 555 -8.61 -30.07 12.18
CA ARG A 555 -7.40 -29.30 11.84
C ARG A 555 -6.80 -28.61 13.07
N LYS A 556 -7.64 -28.02 13.93
CA LYS A 556 -7.20 -27.37 15.17
C LYS A 556 -6.59 -28.38 16.15
N TYR A 557 -7.25 -29.53 16.36
CA TYR A 557 -6.72 -30.57 17.25
C TYR A 557 -5.42 -31.18 16.74
N ASN A 558 -5.33 -31.47 15.44
CA ASN A 558 -4.13 -32.03 14.82
C ASN A 558 -2.93 -31.08 14.96
N LEU A 559 -3.16 -29.79 14.73
CA LEU A 559 -2.11 -28.79 14.92
C LEU A 559 -1.66 -28.68 16.38
N GLU A 560 -2.59 -28.71 17.33
CA GLU A 560 -2.28 -28.70 18.77
C GLU A 560 -1.48 -29.93 19.20
N TYR A 561 -1.83 -31.12 18.71
CA TYR A 561 -1.07 -32.35 19.00
C TYR A 561 0.37 -32.27 18.50
N PHE A 562 0.57 -31.70 17.31
CA PHE A 562 1.92 -31.50 16.78
C PHE A 562 2.70 -30.43 17.56
N LYS A 563 2.07 -29.29 17.90
CA LYS A 563 2.70 -28.22 18.71
C LYS A 563 3.14 -28.71 20.09
N LYS A 564 2.33 -29.57 20.72
CA LYS A 564 2.63 -30.18 22.03
C LYS A 564 3.61 -31.36 21.95
N LYS A 565 4.12 -31.70 20.76
CA LYS A 565 4.99 -32.85 20.51
C LYS A 565 4.38 -34.20 20.93
N GLU A 566 3.05 -34.29 20.94
CA GLU A 566 2.36 -35.56 21.23
C GLU A 566 2.43 -36.52 20.03
N VAL A 567 2.51 -35.95 18.83
CA VAL A 567 2.80 -36.63 17.57
C VAL A 567 4.07 -36.06 16.95
N ARG A 568 4.82 -36.91 16.26
CA ARG A 568 6.12 -36.54 15.67
C ARG A 568 6.02 -35.93 14.28
N PHE A 569 5.02 -36.32 13.48
CA PHE A 569 4.92 -35.91 12.08
C PHE A 569 3.64 -35.15 11.79
N LEU A 570 3.76 -33.99 11.13
CA LEU A 570 2.64 -33.26 10.55
C LEU A 570 2.68 -33.44 9.04
N ILE A 571 1.67 -34.08 8.46
CA ILE A 571 1.54 -34.26 7.01
C ILE A 571 0.60 -33.17 6.48
N CYS A 572 1.05 -32.36 5.53
CA CYS A 572 0.24 -31.25 5.03
C CYS A 572 0.50 -30.91 3.56
N THR A 573 -0.46 -30.20 2.97
CA THR A 573 -0.25 -29.55 1.67
C THR A 573 0.38 -28.18 1.83
N ASP A 574 1.03 -27.68 0.77
CA ASP A 574 1.65 -26.35 0.77
C ASP A 574 0.68 -25.24 1.22
N VAL A 575 -0.57 -25.30 0.75
CA VAL A 575 -1.62 -24.32 1.09
C VAL A 575 -1.98 -24.37 2.57
N ALA A 576 -2.03 -25.57 3.15
CA ALA A 576 -2.49 -25.76 4.51
C ALA A 576 -1.40 -25.47 5.55
N ALA A 577 -0.14 -25.54 5.15
CA ALA A 577 1.00 -25.14 5.97
C ALA A 577 1.16 -23.62 6.10
N ARG A 578 0.64 -22.84 5.14
CA ARG A 578 0.66 -21.38 5.22
C ARG A 578 -0.16 -20.92 6.42
N GLY A 579 0.49 -20.20 7.34
CA GLY A 579 -0.12 -19.73 8.58
C GLY A 579 0.00 -20.69 9.78
N ILE A 580 0.71 -21.82 9.63
CA ILE A 580 1.08 -22.65 10.77
C ILE A 580 2.26 -22.00 11.51
N ASP A 581 2.01 -21.41 12.67
CA ASP A 581 3.07 -20.89 13.55
C ASP A 581 3.63 -22.01 14.46
N VAL A 582 4.69 -22.66 14.00
CA VAL A 582 5.47 -23.66 14.75
C VAL A 582 6.95 -23.32 14.64
N ARG A 583 7.63 -23.16 15.77
CA ARG A 583 9.05 -22.78 15.84
C ARG A 583 9.94 -23.99 16.15
N GLY A 584 11.13 -24.01 15.55
CA GLY A 584 12.20 -24.96 15.90
C GLY A 584 11.91 -26.42 15.54
N VAL A 585 11.29 -26.66 14.37
CA VAL A 585 11.15 -28.02 13.84
C VAL A 585 12.51 -28.47 13.29
N PRO A 586 13.06 -29.62 13.73
CA PRO A 586 14.39 -30.06 13.35
C PRO A 586 14.49 -30.66 11.93
N TYR A 587 13.37 -31.14 11.36
CA TYR A 587 13.33 -31.84 10.06
C TYR A 587 12.18 -31.42 9.14
#